data_AF-A0A7C1T942-F1
#
_entry.id   AF-A0A7C1T942-F1
#
_cell.length_a   1.000
_cell.length_b   1.000
_cell.length_c   1.000
_cell.angle_alpha   90.00
_cell.angle_beta   90.00
_cell.angle_gamma   90.00
#
_symmetry.space_group_name_H-M   'P 1'
#
loop_
_entity.id
_entity.type
_entity.pdbx_description
1 polymer ?
#
loop_
_entity_poly.entity_id
_entity_poly.type
_entity_poly.pdbx_seq_one_letter_code
_entity_poly.pdbx_strand_id
1 'polypeptide(L)'
;MAPHIRPRASSIDLLPEECEGIVAWAFQELANTPRSQTEVYAEFRNKLIALQGEIGLDFDIPHFSSFNRHNLRLGKLTKKMQRTQAIANAVVASSNGVDADKLTQASTRMLKTLLVEVMENASDEGMSFKEAKEAATAL
;
A
#
# COMPACT_ATOMS: atom_id res chain seq x y z
N MET A 1 -12.83 24.30 5.65
CA MET A 1 -11.65 23.43 5.46
C MET A 1 -11.71 22.35 6.53
N ALA A 2 -12.16 21.15 6.17
CA ALA A 2 -12.21 20.04 7.12
C ALA A 2 -10.76 19.66 7.48
N PRO A 3 -10.45 19.37 8.75
CA PRO A 3 -9.10 18.97 9.13
C PRO A 3 -8.76 17.67 8.40
N HIS A 4 -7.65 17.65 7.67
CA HIS A 4 -7.09 16.42 7.09
C HIS A 4 -6.73 15.47 8.23
N ILE A 5 -7.68 14.58 8.57
CA ILE A 5 -7.48 13.54 9.56
C ILE A 5 -6.48 12.57 8.94
N ARG A 6 -5.24 12.58 9.44
CA ARG A 6 -4.29 11.49 9.16
C ARG A 6 -5.01 10.18 9.45
N PRO A 7 -4.98 9.20 8.52
CA PRO A 7 -5.66 7.93 8.74
C PRO A 7 -5.18 7.36 10.07
N ARG A 8 -6.13 7.16 10.99
CA ARG A 8 -5.84 6.70 12.35
C ARG A 8 -5.05 5.39 12.27
N ALA A 9 -3.91 5.35 12.96
CA ALA A 9 -3.08 4.15 13.09
C ALA A 9 -3.99 2.97 13.49
N SER A 10 -3.86 1.86 12.77
CA SER A 10 -4.59 0.64 13.13
C SER A 10 -4.01 0.08 14.42
N SER A 11 -4.78 -0.70 15.18
CA SER A 11 -4.26 -1.35 16.39
C SER A 11 -3.11 -2.33 16.08
N ILE A 12 -2.93 -2.75 14.82
CA ILE A 12 -1.75 -3.50 14.39
C ILE A 12 -0.50 -2.61 14.33
N ASP A 13 -0.64 -1.35 13.92
CA ASP A 13 0.48 -0.40 13.87
C ASP A 13 0.92 0.06 15.29
N LEU A 14 0.15 -0.31 16.33
CA LEU A 14 0.44 -0.02 17.73
C LEU A 14 1.07 -1.22 18.46
N LEU A 15 1.24 -2.35 17.78
CA LEU A 15 1.88 -3.51 18.37
C LEU A 15 3.37 -3.23 18.64
N PRO A 16 3.93 -3.82 19.71
CA PRO A 16 5.37 -3.75 19.98
C PRO A 16 6.22 -4.36 18.85
N GLU A 17 7.50 -3.97 18.79
CA GLU A 17 8.46 -4.43 17.77
C GLU A 17 8.64 -5.95 17.80
N GLU A 18 8.54 -6.57 18.98
CA GLU A 18 8.61 -8.02 19.18
C GLU A 18 7.51 -8.77 18.41
N CYS A 19 6.39 -8.10 18.11
CA CYS A 19 5.28 -8.66 17.36
C CYS A 19 5.45 -8.52 15.84
N GLU A 20 6.43 -7.75 15.35
CA GLU A 20 6.60 -7.48 13.91
C GLU A 20 6.76 -8.77 13.10
N GLY A 21 7.47 -9.76 13.65
CA GLY A 21 7.63 -11.07 13.00
C GLY A 21 6.30 -11.79 12.78
N ILE A 22 5.36 -11.69 13.74
CA ILE A 22 4.03 -12.30 13.66
C ILE A 22 3.16 -11.54 12.64
N VAL A 23 3.26 -10.21 12.61
CA VAL A 23 2.57 -9.36 11.62
C VAL A 23 3.06 -9.67 10.21
N ALA A 24 4.38 -9.77 10.01
CA ALA A 24 4.99 -10.12 8.73
C ALA A 24 4.57 -11.52 8.25
N TRP A 25 4.55 -12.51 9.16
CA TRP A 25 4.06 -13.86 8.87
C TRP A 25 2.61 -13.83 8.37
N ALA A 26 1.71 -13.13 9.08
CA ALA A 26 0.30 -13.09 8.69
C ALA A 26 0.08 -12.45 7.31
N PHE A 27 0.89 -11.44 6.98
CA PHE A 27 0.86 -10.83 5.65
C PHE A 27 1.34 -11.79 4.55
N GLN A 28 2.44 -12.50 4.80
CA GLN A 28 2.97 -13.49 3.85
C GLN A 28 1.97 -14.63 3.64
N GLU A 29 1.33 -15.12 4.69
CA GLU A 29 0.34 -16.19 4.62
C GLU A 29 -0.86 -15.78 3.75
N LEU A 30 -1.35 -14.54 3.89
CA LEU A 30 -2.44 -14.01 3.05
C LEU A 30 -2.03 -13.74 1.60
N ALA A 31 -0.75 -13.46 1.34
CA ALA A 31 -0.26 -13.19 0.00
C ALA A 31 0.02 -14.48 -0.79
N ASN A 32 0.50 -15.53 -0.11
CA ASN A 32 1.05 -16.73 -0.75
C ASN A 32 0.08 -17.92 -0.75
N THR A 33 -0.93 -17.92 0.12
CA THR A 33 -1.79 -19.08 0.36
C THR A 33 -3.27 -18.76 0.04
N PRO A 34 -4.06 -19.70 -0.51
CA PRO A 34 -5.51 -19.53 -0.70
C PRO A 34 -6.33 -19.60 0.61
N ARG A 35 -5.69 -19.48 1.78
CA ARG A 35 -6.35 -19.62 3.09
C ARG A 35 -7.33 -18.49 3.34
N SER A 36 -8.36 -18.78 4.11
CA SER A 36 -9.35 -17.77 4.47
C SER A 36 -8.75 -16.75 5.44
N GLN A 37 -9.13 -15.48 5.29
CA GLN A 37 -8.66 -14.40 6.15
C GLN A 37 -9.00 -14.63 7.64
N THR A 38 -10.11 -15.31 7.90
CA THR A 38 -10.56 -15.71 9.23
C THR A 38 -9.65 -16.76 9.87
N GLU A 39 -9.16 -17.74 9.10
CA GLU A 39 -8.19 -18.73 9.58
C GLU A 39 -6.86 -18.08 9.92
N VAL A 40 -6.33 -17.25 9.01
CA VAL A 40 -5.05 -16.57 9.24
C VAL A 40 -5.16 -15.64 10.45
N TYR A 41 -6.28 -14.95 10.64
CA TYR A 41 -6.49 -14.13 11.82
C TYR A 41 -6.56 -14.95 13.12
N ALA A 42 -7.24 -16.10 13.12
CA ALA A 42 -7.30 -16.96 14.30
C ALA A 42 -5.90 -17.42 14.72
N GLU A 43 -5.07 -17.80 13.76
CA GLU A 43 -3.69 -18.21 14.00
C GLU A 43 -2.80 -17.04 14.41
N PHE A 44 -2.95 -15.87 13.76
CA PHE A 44 -2.28 -14.62 14.14
C PHE A 44 -2.56 -14.27 15.61
N ARG A 45 -3.82 -14.31 16.03
CA ARG A 45 -4.23 -14.07 17.42
C ARG A 45 -3.57 -15.07 18.38
N ASN A 46 -3.54 -16.35 18.03
CA ASN A 46 -2.93 -17.38 18.88
C ASN A 46 -1.41 -17.16 19.03
N LYS A 47 -0.73 -16.77 17.95
CA LYS A 47 0.70 -16.42 17.99
C LYS A 47 0.97 -15.22 18.88
N LEU A 48 0.14 -14.18 18.82
CA LEU A 48 0.26 -13.02 19.72
C LEU A 48 0.08 -13.40 21.19
N ILE A 49 -0.91 -14.24 21.51
CA ILE A 49 -1.14 -14.73 22.89
C ILE A 49 0.03 -15.57 23.38
N ALA A 50 0.55 -16.47 22.53
CA ALA A 50 1.72 -17.27 22.87
C ALA A 50 2.93 -16.39 23.16
N LEU A 51 3.17 -15.39 22.31
CA LEU A 51 4.24 -14.43 22.52
C LEU A 51 4.05 -13.69 23.85
N GLN A 52 2.85 -13.14 24.14
CA GLN A 52 2.58 -12.51 25.45
C GLN A 52 2.97 -13.40 26.64
N GLY A 53 2.68 -14.70 26.55
CA GLY A 53 3.07 -15.67 27.57
C GLY A 53 4.58 -15.91 27.68
N GLU A 54 5.32 -15.81 26.57
CA GLU A 54 6.78 -16.00 26.52
C GLU A 54 7.56 -14.77 27.02
N ILE A 55 7.18 -13.57 26.58
CA ILE A 55 7.89 -12.32 26.92
C ILE A 55 7.32 -11.61 28.15
N GLY A 56 6.15 -12.02 28.64
CA GLY A 56 5.49 -11.41 29.80
C GLY A 56 5.05 -9.96 29.59
N LEU A 57 4.96 -9.51 28.34
CA LEU A 57 4.51 -8.18 27.95
C LEU A 57 3.01 -8.18 27.73
N ASP A 58 2.33 -7.17 28.25
CA ASP A 58 0.90 -6.95 28.06
C ASP A 58 0.69 -5.92 26.94
N PHE A 59 -0.02 -6.33 25.89
CA PHE A 59 -0.39 -5.46 24.78
C PHE A 59 -1.78 -5.82 24.25
N ASP A 60 -2.47 -4.85 23.66
CA ASP A 60 -3.81 -5.07 23.14
C ASP A 60 -3.79 -5.93 21.88
N ILE A 61 -4.43 -7.10 21.94
CA ILE A 61 -4.59 -7.98 20.78
C ILE A 61 -5.57 -7.34 19.78
N PRO A 62 -5.14 -7.05 18.54
CA PRO A 62 -5.99 -6.40 17.54
C PRO A 62 -7.23 -7.22 17.20
N HIS A 63 -8.39 -6.56 17.11
CA HIS A 63 -9.62 -7.19 16.63
C HIS A 63 -9.58 -7.47 15.12
N PHE A 64 -10.41 -8.41 14.65
CA PHE A 64 -10.49 -8.83 13.24
C PHE A 64 -10.73 -7.66 12.27
N SER A 65 -11.55 -6.68 12.67
CA SER A 65 -11.82 -5.49 11.86
C SER A 65 -10.55 -4.64 11.62
N SER A 66 -9.72 -4.48 12.66
CA SER A 66 -8.43 -3.78 12.52
C SER A 66 -7.47 -4.55 11.63
N PHE A 67 -7.42 -5.89 11.78
CA PHE A 67 -6.63 -6.76 10.92
C PHE A 67 -7.04 -6.65 9.45
N ASN A 68 -8.34 -6.70 9.17
CA ASN A 68 -8.83 -6.55 7.80
C ASN A 68 -8.51 -5.19 7.19
N ARG A 69 -8.74 -4.10 7.93
CA ARG A 69 -8.41 -2.75 7.46
C ARG A 69 -6.92 -2.60 7.15
N HIS A 70 -6.05 -3.14 8.01
CA HIS A 70 -4.61 -3.11 7.82
C HIS A 70 -4.21 -3.86 6.54
N ASN A 71 -4.73 -5.08 6.33
CA ASN A 71 -4.42 -5.89 5.15
C ASN A 71 -4.93 -5.26 3.85
N LEU A 72 -6.13 -4.67 3.86
CA LEU A 72 -6.66 -3.94 2.71
C LEU A 72 -5.77 -2.73 2.35
N ARG A 73 -5.28 -2.00 3.37
CA ARG A 73 -4.35 -0.88 3.17
C ARG A 73 -3.03 -1.35 2.55
N LEU A 74 -2.43 -2.40 3.11
CA LEU A 74 -1.19 -2.97 2.57
C LEU A 74 -1.38 -3.52 1.15
N GLY A 75 -2.47 -4.25 0.88
CA GLY A 75 -2.78 -4.77 -0.45
C GLY A 75 -2.93 -3.66 -1.50
N LYS A 76 -3.54 -2.52 -1.14
CA LYS A 76 -3.59 -1.34 -2.01
C LYS A 76 -2.18 -0.78 -2.29
N LEU A 77 -1.33 -0.68 -1.27
CA LEU A 77 0.04 -0.19 -1.42
C LEU A 77 0.88 -1.11 -2.30
N THR A 78 0.82 -2.43 -2.09
CA THR A 78 1.52 -3.42 -2.90
C THR A 78 1.07 -3.38 -4.36
N LYS A 79 -0.25 -3.30 -4.62
CA LYS A 79 -0.77 -3.13 -5.99
C LYS A 79 -0.26 -1.85 -6.64
N LYS A 80 -0.18 -0.75 -5.89
CA LYS A 80 0.39 0.52 -6.39
C LYS A 80 1.87 0.35 -6.77
N MET A 81 2.67 -0.28 -5.91
CA MET A 81 4.09 -0.56 -6.19
C MET A 81 4.27 -1.46 -7.42
N GLN A 82 3.49 -2.54 -7.54
CA GLN A 82 3.53 -3.43 -8.70
C GLN A 82 3.18 -2.71 -10.01
N ARG A 83 2.16 -1.84 -9.99
CA ARG A 83 1.81 -1.00 -11.15
C ARG A 83 2.97 -0.09 -11.54
N THR A 84 3.57 0.61 -10.57
CA THR A 84 4.73 1.47 -10.82
C THR A 84 5.90 0.69 -11.43
N GLN A 85 6.20 -0.50 -10.91
CA GLN A 85 7.25 -1.35 -11.47
C GLN A 85 6.92 -1.83 -12.89
N ALA A 86 5.68 -2.21 -13.16
CA ALA A 86 5.24 -2.62 -14.50
C ALA A 86 5.39 -1.48 -15.52
N ILE A 87 5.06 -0.24 -15.12
CA ILE A 87 5.25 0.95 -15.95
C ILE A 87 6.73 1.18 -16.22
N ALA A 88 7.58 1.14 -15.19
CA ALA A 88 9.02 1.30 -15.34
C ALA A 88 9.60 0.25 -16.30
N ASN A 89 9.19 -1.01 -16.18
CA ASN A 89 9.60 -2.08 -17.08
C ASN A 89 9.11 -1.86 -18.52
N ALA A 90 7.88 -1.36 -18.71
CA ALA A 90 7.35 -1.04 -20.04
C ALA A 90 8.14 0.11 -20.70
N VAL A 91 8.56 1.11 -19.93
CA VAL A 91 9.44 2.18 -20.40
C VAL A 91 10.79 1.62 -20.87
N VAL A 92 11.43 0.75 -20.08
CA VAL A 92 12.70 0.11 -20.45
C VAL A 92 12.55 -0.88 -21.63
N ALA A 93 11.44 -1.60 -21.73
CA ALA A 93 11.21 -2.51 -22.86
C ALA A 93 11.01 -1.74 -24.19
N SER A 94 10.31 -0.60 -24.14
CA SER A 94 10.11 0.26 -25.32
C SER A 94 11.36 1.06 -25.72
N SER A 95 12.39 1.12 -24.87
CA SER A 95 13.63 1.86 -25.11
C SER A 95 14.71 1.09 -25.88
N ASN A 96 14.59 -0.23 -26.01
CA ASN A 96 15.58 -1.10 -26.66
C ASN A 96 15.65 -0.97 -28.21
N GLY A 97 15.46 0.23 -28.77
CA GLY A 97 15.64 0.46 -30.21
C GLY A 97 15.16 1.78 -30.80
N VAL A 98 14.76 2.78 -30.01
CA VAL A 98 14.25 4.06 -30.53
C VAL A 98 14.98 5.25 -29.92
N ASP A 99 15.27 6.23 -30.77
CA ASP A 99 15.84 7.54 -30.47
C ASP A 99 15.36 8.08 -29.10
N ALA A 100 16.30 8.27 -28.18
CA ALA A 100 16.05 8.50 -26.75
C ALA A 100 15.09 9.67 -26.47
N ASP A 101 14.99 10.61 -27.41
CA ASP A 101 14.12 11.78 -27.33
C ASP A 101 12.63 11.42 -27.52
N LYS A 102 12.31 10.51 -28.45
CA LYS A 102 10.94 10.02 -28.66
C LYS A 102 10.46 9.15 -27.50
N LEU A 103 11.38 8.36 -26.92
CA LEU A 103 11.12 7.59 -25.71
C LEU A 103 10.81 8.49 -24.52
N THR A 104 11.59 9.56 -24.35
CA THR A 104 11.38 10.53 -23.27
C THR A 104 10.03 11.22 -23.43
N GLN A 105 9.67 11.65 -24.65
CA GLN A 105 8.38 12.27 -24.91
C GLN A 105 7.19 11.32 -24.70
N ALA A 106 7.31 10.06 -25.12
CA ALA A 106 6.26 9.05 -24.93
C ALA A 106 6.10 8.68 -23.44
N SER A 107 7.21 8.48 -22.74
CA SER A 107 7.24 8.16 -21.30
C SER A 107 6.65 9.32 -20.49
N THR A 108 7.03 10.56 -20.80
CA THR A 108 6.49 11.76 -20.16
C THR A 108 4.99 11.92 -20.40
N ARG A 109 4.51 11.65 -21.62
CA ARG A 109 3.07 11.70 -21.92
C ARG A 109 2.30 10.63 -21.15
N MET A 110 2.83 9.40 -21.06
CA MET A 110 2.21 8.32 -20.30
C MET A 110 2.23 8.57 -18.79
N LEU A 111 3.35 9.07 -18.24
CA LEU A 111 3.46 9.49 -16.84
C LEU A 111 2.44 10.58 -16.52
N LYS A 112 2.26 11.56 -17.42
CA LYS A 112 1.25 12.62 -17.27
C LYS A 112 -0.17 12.05 -17.28
N THR A 113 -0.50 11.13 -18.19
CA THR A 113 -1.82 10.46 -18.21
C THR A 113 -2.08 9.67 -16.94
N LEU A 114 -1.09 8.93 -16.45
CA LEU A 114 -1.19 8.18 -15.19
C LEU A 114 -1.30 9.10 -13.97
N LEU A 115 -0.57 10.22 -13.95
CA LEU A 115 -0.71 11.21 -12.89
C LEU A 115 -2.14 11.74 -12.88
N VAL A 116 -2.68 12.10 -14.05
CA VAL A 116 -4.08 12.53 -14.20
C VAL A 116 -5.06 11.45 -13.73
N GLU A 117 -4.89 10.19 -14.10
CA GLU A 117 -5.75 9.10 -13.61
C GLU A 117 -5.64 8.91 -12.10
N VAL A 118 -4.44 8.96 -11.54
CA VAL A 118 -4.22 8.88 -10.08
C VAL A 118 -4.84 10.09 -9.38
N MET A 119 -4.78 11.27 -10.00
CA MET A 119 -5.36 12.50 -9.50
C MET A 119 -6.88 12.53 -9.63
N GLU A 120 -7.46 11.99 -10.70
CA GLU A 120 -8.90 11.83 -10.87
C GLU A 120 -9.44 10.84 -9.83
N ASN A 121 -8.73 9.72 -9.60
CA ASN A 121 -9.04 8.78 -8.52
C ASN A 121 -8.80 9.39 -7.13
N ALA A 122 -7.92 10.38 -6.99
CA ALA A 122 -7.70 11.16 -5.76
C ALA A 122 -8.59 12.41 -5.66
N SER A 123 -9.34 12.76 -6.71
CA SER A 123 -10.31 13.86 -6.71
C SER A 123 -11.57 13.48 -5.94
N ASP A 124 -11.78 12.17 -5.72
CA ASP A 124 -12.68 11.65 -4.68
C ASP A 124 -12.14 11.89 -3.24
N GLU A 125 -10.87 12.28 -3.08
CA GLU A 125 -10.17 12.55 -1.80
C GLU A 125 -9.68 14.01 -1.64
N GLY A 126 -10.11 14.95 -2.51
CA GLY A 126 -10.08 16.39 -2.21
C GLY A 126 -8.85 17.19 -2.62
N MET A 127 -8.09 16.78 -3.64
CA MET A 127 -7.13 17.67 -4.32
C MET A 127 -7.86 18.52 -5.37
N SER A 128 -7.67 19.85 -5.36
CA SER A 128 -8.28 20.72 -6.38
C SER A 128 -7.68 20.42 -7.75
N PHE A 129 -8.53 20.13 -8.74
CA PHE A 129 -8.18 19.92 -10.15
C PHE A 129 -7.18 20.95 -10.70
N LYS A 130 -7.20 22.17 -10.16
CA LYS A 130 -6.31 23.27 -10.56
C LYS A 130 -4.86 23.09 -10.10
N GLU A 131 -4.65 22.76 -8.82
CA GLU A 131 -3.30 22.56 -8.25
C GLU A 131 -2.63 21.33 -8.85
N ALA A 132 -3.46 20.31 -9.07
CA ALA A 132 -3.08 19.06 -9.66
C ALA A 132 -2.64 19.26 -11.13
N LYS A 133 -3.43 20.01 -11.92
CA LYS A 133 -3.09 20.37 -13.31
C LYS A 133 -1.83 21.23 -13.40
N GLU A 134 -1.66 22.20 -12.50
CA GLU A 134 -0.48 23.07 -12.47
C GLU A 134 0.82 22.27 -12.25
N ALA A 135 0.82 21.30 -11.32
CA ALA A 135 1.96 20.43 -11.09
C ALA A 135 2.30 19.53 -12.29
N ALA A 136 1.29 19.01 -13.00
CA ALA A 136 1.48 18.18 -14.18
C ALA A 136 2.02 18.96 -15.40
N THR A 137 1.70 20.25 -15.49
CA THR A 137 2.20 21.14 -16.55
C THR A 137 3.58 21.74 -16.26
N ALA A 138 4.03 21.72 -15.00
CA ALA A 138 5.32 22.28 -14.58
C ALA A 138 6.52 21.32 -14.79
N LEU A 139 6.27 20.07 -15.15
CA LEU A 139 7.24 19.05 -15.58
C LEU A 139 7.33 18.98 -17.11
#